data_AF-A0A945BX25-F1
#
_entry.id   AF-A0A945BX25-F1
#
_cell.length_a   1.000
_cell.length_b   1.000
_cell.length_c   1.000
_cell.angle_alpha   90.00
_cell.angle_beta   90.00
_cell.angle_gamma   90.00
#
_symmetry.space_group_name_H-M   'P 1'
#
loop_
_entity.id
_entity.type
_entity.pdbx_description
1 polymer ?
#
loop_
_entity_poly.entity_id
_entity_poly.type
_entity_poly.pdbx_seq_one_letter_code
_entity_poly.pdbx_strand_id
1 'polypeptide(L)'
;METLIIHSQDLIIAEKLTRNLKGDLEKRKNHFRIHTNFNFTIEKLRIENTVDINLYQKKFNFADIKLVVSDMDSTLITIETIDEIAKESGMSSEVALITEQAMQGRLDFTESFKKRVSILKGVNTSAFESVYNNSLKLSPGAKELINFFKSTGIKSAIISGGLSYFAERLHNSLGVDTY
;
A
#
# COMPACT_ATOMS: atom_id res chain seq x y z
N MET A 1 17.37 -14.36 -19.74
CA MET A 1 15.92 -14.23 -19.93
C MET A 1 15.28 -13.70 -18.67
N GLU A 2 14.96 -12.42 -18.69
CA GLU A 2 14.23 -11.74 -17.64
C GLU A 2 12.73 -11.82 -17.92
N THR A 3 11.91 -11.67 -16.87
CA THR A 3 10.45 -11.64 -17.00
C THR A 3 9.95 -10.33 -16.41
N LEU A 4 9.25 -9.55 -17.23
CA LEU A 4 8.57 -8.32 -16.82
C LEU A 4 7.10 -8.61 -16.60
N ILE A 5 6.51 -8.05 -15.56
CA ILE A 5 5.08 -8.05 -15.27
C ILE A 5 4.54 -6.67 -15.66
N ILE A 6 3.54 -6.64 -16.54
CA ILE A 6 2.82 -5.43 -16.92
C ILE A 6 1.45 -5.48 -16.24
N HIS A 7 1.22 -4.58 -15.30
CA HIS A 7 -0.04 -4.49 -14.55
C HIS A 7 -1.11 -3.76 -15.39
N SER A 8 -1.54 -4.41 -16.47
CA SER A 8 -2.59 -3.92 -17.35
C SER A 8 -3.29 -5.08 -18.04
N GLN A 9 -4.54 -4.85 -18.46
CA GLN A 9 -5.29 -5.72 -19.36
C GLN A 9 -5.32 -5.19 -20.80
N ASP A 10 -4.68 -4.04 -21.06
CA ASP A 10 -4.54 -3.46 -22.39
C ASP A 10 -3.52 -4.25 -23.23
N LEU A 11 -4.04 -4.98 -24.21
CA LEU A 11 -3.24 -5.78 -25.13
C LEU A 11 -2.35 -4.92 -26.03
N ILE A 12 -2.81 -3.73 -26.42
CA ILE A 12 -2.07 -2.85 -27.34
C ILE A 12 -0.77 -2.37 -26.68
N ILE A 13 -0.85 -1.98 -25.40
CA ILE A 13 0.32 -1.61 -24.61
C ILE A 13 1.28 -2.80 -24.48
N ALA A 14 0.75 -3.98 -24.16
CA ALA A 14 1.56 -5.18 -23.98
C ALA A 14 2.29 -5.61 -25.27
N GLU A 15 1.61 -5.57 -26.43
CA GLU A 15 2.21 -5.89 -27.74
C GLU A 15 3.27 -4.85 -28.16
N LYS A 16 3.03 -3.56 -27.90
CA LYS A 16 4.02 -2.50 -28.14
C LYS A 16 5.29 -2.73 -27.32
N LEU A 17 5.14 -2.98 -26.02
CA LEU A 17 6.26 -3.26 -25.12
C LEU A 17 7.02 -4.53 -25.54
N THR A 18 6.29 -5.58 -25.93
CA THR A 18 6.88 -6.84 -26.40
C THR A 18 7.77 -6.63 -27.62
N ARG A 19 7.32 -5.85 -28.60
CA ARG A 19 8.12 -5.50 -29.79
C ARG A 19 9.37 -4.70 -29.42
N ASN A 20 9.22 -3.69 -28.56
CA ASN A 20 10.35 -2.87 -28.10
C ASN A 20 11.41 -3.68 -27.36
N LEU A 21 10.95 -4.66 -26.57
CA LEU A 21 11.79 -5.53 -25.77
C LEU A 21 12.25 -6.78 -26.51
N LYS A 22 11.86 -6.97 -27.78
CA LYS A 22 12.20 -8.17 -28.58
C LYS A 22 11.96 -9.47 -27.80
N GLY A 23 10.83 -9.54 -27.10
CA GLY A 23 10.49 -10.63 -26.19
C GLY A 23 9.25 -11.42 -26.62
N ASP A 24 8.88 -12.38 -25.78
CA ASP A 24 7.67 -13.19 -25.93
C ASP A 24 6.60 -12.71 -24.95
N LEU A 25 5.38 -12.52 -25.46
CA LEU A 25 4.22 -12.08 -24.68
C LEU A 25 3.46 -13.29 -24.11
N GLU A 26 3.23 -13.27 -22.80
CA GLU A 26 2.40 -14.23 -22.08
C GLU A 26 1.20 -13.50 -21.44
N LYS A 27 -0.02 -13.91 -21.79
CA LYS A 27 -1.25 -13.40 -21.16
C LYS A 27 -1.55 -14.16 -19.87
N ARG A 28 -1.82 -13.43 -18.79
CA ARG A 28 -2.36 -13.96 -17.53
C ARG A 28 -3.75 -13.37 -17.25
N LYS A 29 -4.41 -13.85 -16.20
CA LYS A 29 -5.79 -13.47 -15.87
C LYS A 29 -5.96 -11.95 -15.72
N ASN A 30 -5.02 -11.30 -15.02
CA ASN A 30 -5.13 -9.87 -14.65
C ASN A 30 -3.96 -9.01 -15.13
N HIS A 31 -3.01 -9.59 -15.86
CA HIS A 31 -1.77 -8.92 -16.25
C HIS A 31 -1.13 -9.59 -17.46
N PHE A 32 -0.11 -8.96 -18.03
CA PHE A 32 0.75 -9.58 -19.04
C PHE A 32 2.15 -9.81 -18.49
N ARG A 33 2.85 -10.78 -19.07
CA ARG A 33 4.27 -11.01 -18.86
C ARG A 33 5.02 -10.91 -20.17
N ILE A 34 6.20 -10.31 -20.13
CA ILE A 34 7.13 -10.29 -21.26
C ILE A 34 8.40 -11.02 -20.85
N HIS A 35 8.77 -12.04 -21.61
CA HIS A 35 10.03 -12.76 -21.44
C HIS A 35 11.04 -12.26 -22.46
N THR A 36 12.19 -11.76 -22.02
CA THR A 36 13.17 -11.17 -22.94
C THR A 36 14.62 -11.41 -22.53
N ASN A 37 15.52 -11.45 -23.52
CA ASN A 37 16.99 -11.36 -23.34
C ASN A 37 17.55 -10.00 -23.78
N PHE A 38 16.69 -9.09 -24.25
CA PHE A 38 17.09 -7.76 -24.66
C PHE A 38 17.44 -6.90 -23.46
N ASN A 39 18.48 -6.07 -23.60
CA ASN A 39 18.85 -5.15 -22.53
C ASN A 39 17.85 -4.00 -22.45
N PHE A 40 17.42 -3.66 -21.24
CA PHE A 40 16.54 -2.54 -20.96
C PHE A 40 16.91 -1.86 -19.65
N THR A 41 16.30 -0.71 -19.39
CA THR A 41 16.36 0.00 -18.11
C THR A 41 14.94 0.06 -17.56
N ILE A 42 14.70 -0.52 -16.40
CA ILE A 42 13.33 -0.64 -15.86
C ILE A 42 12.73 0.74 -15.53
N GLU A 43 13.56 1.67 -15.08
CA GLU A 43 13.18 3.06 -14.79
C GLU A 43 12.69 3.75 -16.05
N LYS A 44 13.41 3.58 -17.17
CA LYS A 44 13.00 4.14 -18.47
C LYS A 44 11.66 3.57 -18.92
N LEU A 45 11.49 2.25 -18.81
CA LEU A 45 10.21 1.60 -19.14
C LEU A 45 9.06 2.16 -18.31
N ARG A 46 9.26 2.39 -17.00
CA ARG A 46 8.24 2.95 -16.11
C ARG A 46 7.89 4.41 -16.44
N ILE A 47 8.87 5.21 -16.85
CA ILE A 47 8.65 6.62 -17.21
C ILE A 47 7.93 6.75 -18.56
N GLU A 48 8.28 5.91 -19.54
CA GLU A 48 7.76 6.02 -20.91
C GLU A 48 6.37 5.38 -21.10
N ASN A 49 5.82 4.74 -20.08
CA ASN A 49 4.56 4.01 -20.17
C ASN A 49 3.63 4.35 -19.00
N THR A 50 2.33 4.39 -19.26
CA THR A 50 1.29 4.78 -18.28
C THR A 50 0.82 3.61 -17.40
N VAL A 51 1.62 2.54 -17.29
CA VAL A 51 1.26 1.31 -16.58
C VAL A 51 2.40 0.91 -15.67
N ASP A 52 2.08 0.25 -14.56
CA ASP A 52 3.11 -0.29 -13.68
C ASP A 52 3.81 -1.48 -14.33
N ILE A 53 5.14 -1.43 -14.34
CA ILE A 53 6.00 -2.47 -14.88
C ILE A 53 6.96 -2.93 -13.79
N ASN A 54 6.94 -4.22 -13.49
CA ASN A 54 7.76 -4.83 -12.44
C ASN A 54 8.63 -5.96 -12.98
N LEU A 55 9.85 -6.07 -12.47
CA LEU A 55 10.76 -7.16 -12.80
C LEU A 55 10.47 -8.37 -11.91
N TYR A 56 10.10 -9.49 -12.52
CA TYR A 56 10.06 -10.78 -11.85
C TYR A 56 11.45 -11.40 -11.85
N GLN A 57 12.21 -11.12 -10.79
CA GLN A 57 13.60 -11.55 -10.67
C GLN A 57 13.70 -13.08 -10.60
N LYS A 58 14.61 -13.68 -11.36
CA LYS A 58 14.83 -15.14 -11.37
C LYS A 58 15.09 -15.75 -10.01
N LYS A 59 15.75 -15.00 -9.12
CA LYS A 59 16.10 -15.43 -7.76
C LYS A 59 14.93 -15.36 -6.78
N PHE A 60 13.82 -14.73 -7.17
CA PHE A 60 12.64 -14.63 -6.32
C PHE A 60 11.82 -15.91 -6.41
N ASN A 61 11.74 -16.64 -5.31
CA ASN A 61 10.89 -17.80 -5.17
C ASN A 61 9.76 -17.49 -4.18
N PHE A 62 8.53 -17.46 -4.69
CA PHE A 62 7.36 -17.15 -3.87
C PHE A 62 7.15 -18.17 -2.74
N ALA A 63 7.56 -19.44 -2.93
CA ALA A 63 7.40 -20.49 -1.92
C ALA A 63 8.25 -20.26 -0.66
N ASP A 64 9.31 -19.44 -0.77
CA ASP A 64 10.20 -19.11 0.34
C ASP A 64 9.65 -17.98 1.22
N ILE A 65 8.62 -17.27 0.74
CA ILE A 65 7.97 -16.21 1.52
C ILE A 65 7.14 -16.83 2.64
N LYS A 66 7.38 -16.38 3.87
CA LYS A 66 6.67 -16.84 5.08
C LYS A 66 5.96 -15.74 5.85
N LEU A 67 6.35 -14.48 5.65
CA LEU A 67 5.79 -13.31 6.31
C LEU A 67 5.65 -12.17 5.30
N VAL A 68 4.49 -11.51 5.33
CA VAL A 68 4.26 -10.22 4.67
C VAL A 68 3.90 -9.21 5.73
N VAL A 69 4.50 -8.03 5.63
CA VAL A 69 4.23 -6.90 6.51
C VAL A 69 3.66 -5.77 5.66
N SER A 70 2.61 -5.12 6.15
CA SER A 70 2.01 -3.94 5.55
C SER A 70 2.03 -2.79 6.53
N ASP A 71 2.28 -1.57 6.03
CA ASP A 71 1.82 -0.38 6.72
C ASP A 71 0.29 -0.32 6.74
N MET A 72 -0.28 0.51 7.60
CA MET A 72 -1.72 0.69 7.78
C MET A 72 -2.22 1.87 6.95
N ASP A 73 -1.92 3.08 7.39
CA ASP A 73 -2.43 4.33 6.82
C ASP A 73 -1.90 4.52 5.40
N SER A 74 -2.76 4.96 4.49
CA SER A 74 -2.47 5.08 3.06
C SER A 74 -1.89 3.84 2.35
N THR A 75 -1.97 2.66 2.99
CA THR A 75 -1.44 1.39 2.46
C THR A 75 -2.47 0.28 2.54
N LEU A 76 -2.79 -0.23 3.73
CA LEU A 76 -3.83 -1.24 3.92
C LEU A 76 -5.22 -0.61 3.93
N ILE A 77 -5.31 0.64 4.40
CA ILE A 77 -6.49 1.51 4.34
C ILE A 77 -6.18 2.76 3.53
N THR A 78 -7.21 3.41 3.00
CA THR A 78 -7.08 4.56 2.08
C THR A 78 -7.02 5.92 2.78
N ILE A 79 -6.95 5.94 4.12
CA ILE A 79 -7.04 7.15 4.93
C ILE A 79 -5.83 7.29 5.85
N GLU A 80 -5.63 8.52 6.34
CA GLU A 80 -4.78 8.84 7.47
C GLU A 80 -5.66 8.94 8.73
N THR A 81 -5.45 8.04 9.69
CA THR A 81 -6.39 7.87 10.81
C THR A 81 -6.45 9.07 11.74
N ILE A 82 -5.30 9.71 11.98
CA ILE A 82 -5.21 10.93 12.81
C ILE A 82 -5.95 12.10 12.16
N ASP A 83 -5.83 12.24 10.84
CA ASP A 83 -6.44 13.35 10.09
C ASP A 83 -7.97 13.21 10.06
N GLU A 84 -8.49 11.98 9.92
CA GLU A 84 -9.93 11.73 9.99
C GLU A 84 -10.50 11.95 11.40
N ILE A 85 -9.78 11.61 12.48
CA ILE A 85 -10.23 11.95 13.84
C ILE A 85 -10.25 13.47 14.05
N ALA A 86 -9.22 14.17 13.56
CA ALA A 86 -9.14 15.63 13.65
C ALA A 86 -10.32 16.27 12.91
N LYS A 87 -10.68 15.75 11.74
CA LYS A 87 -11.82 16.19 10.95
C LYS A 87 -13.16 16.01 11.66
N GLU A 88 -13.42 14.84 12.23
CA GLU A 88 -14.62 14.59 13.04
C GLU A 88 -14.72 15.52 14.26
N SER A 89 -13.57 16.04 14.73
CA SER A 89 -13.47 16.92 15.90
C SER A 89 -13.33 18.41 15.55
N GLY A 90 -13.39 18.79 14.27
CA GLY A 90 -13.24 20.18 13.82
C GLY A 90 -11.81 20.75 13.93
N MET A 91 -10.79 19.89 13.99
CA MET A 91 -9.37 20.22 14.24
C MET A 91 -8.45 19.92 13.04
N SER A 92 -9.01 19.76 11.83
CA SER A 92 -8.22 19.41 10.64
C SER A 92 -7.11 20.40 10.33
N SER A 93 -7.37 21.70 10.54
CA SER A 93 -6.44 22.77 10.22
C SER A 93 -5.17 22.70 11.06
N GLU A 94 -5.30 22.43 12.36
CA GLU A 94 -4.17 22.33 13.28
C GLU A 94 -3.29 21.11 12.96
N VAL A 95 -3.92 19.98 12.64
CA VAL A 95 -3.19 18.76 12.28
C VAL A 95 -2.48 18.92 10.93
N ALA A 96 -3.15 19.48 9.92
CA ALA A 96 -2.58 19.72 8.60
C ALA A 96 -1.32 20.61 8.66
N LEU A 97 -1.31 21.63 9.53
CA LEU A 97 -0.15 22.51 9.71
C LEU A 97 1.08 21.77 10.25
N ILE A 98 0.90 20.79 11.14
CA ILE A 98 2.01 19.96 11.64
C ILE A 98 2.44 18.94 10.57
N THR A 99 1.49 18.34 9.85
CA THR A 99 1.79 17.41 8.76
C THR A 99 2.63 18.09 7.67
N GLU A 100 2.28 19.32 7.29
CA GLU A 100 3.05 20.12 6.34
C GLU A 100 4.48 20.37 6.83
N GLN A 101 4.67 20.73 8.10
CA GLN A 101 6.01 20.92 8.68
C GLN A 101 6.84 19.63 8.66
N ALA A 102 6.22 18.48 8.93
CA ALA A 102 6.89 17.19 8.86
C ALA A 102 7.30 16.83 7.43
N MET A 103 6.42 17.03 6.44
CA MET A 103 6.71 16.79 5.02
C MET A 103 7.81 17.72 4.47
N GLN A 104 7.94 18.93 5.02
CA GLN A 104 9.03 19.87 4.71
C GLN A 104 10.36 19.50 5.41
N GLY A 105 10.40 18.39 6.16
CA GLY A 105 11.57 17.94 6.91
C GLY A 105 11.90 18.81 8.13
N ARG A 106 10.97 19.64 8.60
CA ARG A 106 11.16 20.53 9.77
C ARG A 106 10.87 19.85 11.10
N LEU A 107 10.17 18.71 11.08
CA LEU A 107 9.88 17.89 12.25
C LEU A 107 10.24 16.44 11.92
N ASP A 108 10.86 15.76 12.88
CA ASP A 108 11.01 14.32 12.76
C ASP A 108 9.67 13.59 12.94
N PHE A 109 9.62 12.30 12.59
CA PHE A 109 8.41 11.50 12.68
C PHE A 109 7.82 11.48 14.11
N THR A 110 8.67 11.31 15.13
CA THR A 110 8.24 11.20 16.53
C THR A 110 7.68 12.51 17.04
N GLU A 111 8.33 13.63 16.73
CA GLU A 111 7.88 14.97 17.07
C GLU A 111 6.56 15.31 16.39
N SER A 112 6.46 15.05 15.08
CA SER A 112 5.23 15.25 14.31
C SER A 112 4.08 14.43 14.89
N PHE A 113 4.31 13.14 15.15
CA PHE A 113 3.29 12.26 15.73
C PHE A 113 2.81 12.77 17.09
N LYS A 114 3.72 13.08 18.02
CA LYS A 114 3.36 13.61 19.35
C LYS A 114 2.54 14.88 19.26
N LYS A 115 2.94 15.82 18.38
CA LYS A 115 2.20 17.08 18.21
C LYS A 115 0.80 16.85 17.64
N ARG A 116 0.67 16.05 16.58
CA ARG A 116 -0.64 15.75 15.98
C ARG A 116 -1.58 15.05 16.97
N VAL A 117 -1.08 14.05 17.69
CA VAL A 117 -1.86 13.36 18.72
C VAL A 117 -2.23 14.29 19.89
N SER A 118 -1.36 15.24 20.25
CA SER A 118 -1.65 16.19 21.34
C SER A 118 -2.84 17.11 21.06
N ILE A 119 -3.10 17.42 19.78
CA ILE A 119 -4.28 18.19 19.37
C ILE A 119 -5.56 17.43 19.69
N LEU A 120 -5.54 16.11 19.60
CA LEU A 120 -6.71 15.26 19.87
C LEU A 120 -7.04 15.13 21.37
N LYS A 121 -6.34 15.87 22.25
CA LYS A 121 -6.60 15.84 23.69
C LYS A 121 -8.03 16.31 23.99
N GLY A 122 -8.81 15.42 24.61
CA GLY A 122 -10.21 15.70 24.98
C GLY A 122 -11.22 15.30 23.90
N VAL A 123 -10.77 14.80 22.75
CA VAL A 123 -11.66 14.20 21.75
C VAL A 123 -12.36 12.97 22.35
N ASN A 124 -13.67 12.88 22.13
CA ASN A 124 -14.47 11.74 22.59
C ASN A 124 -14.10 10.48 21.78
N THR A 125 -14.02 9.33 22.44
CA THR A 125 -13.76 8.03 21.79
C THR A 125 -14.81 7.67 20.74
N SER A 126 -16.01 8.26 20.80
CA SER A 126 -17.02 8.13 19.74
C SER A 126 -16.52 8.60 18.37
N ALA A 127 -15.57 9.54 18.30
CA ALA A 127 -14.96 9.96 17.04
C ALA A 127 -14.15 8.82 16.41
N PHE A 128 -13.41 8.04 17.21
CA PHE A 128 -12.64 6.90 16.73
C PHE A 128 -13.56 5.80 16.16
N GLU A 129 -14.68 5.53 16.86
CA GLU A 129 -15.73 4.63 16.38
C GLU A 129 -16.36 5.14 15.09
N SER A 130 -16.65 6.44 15.00
CA SER A 130 -17.20 7.06 13.77
C SER A 130 -16.24 6.88 12.60
N VAL A 131 -14.96 7.22 12.79
CA VAL A 131 -13.92 7.05 11.74
C VAL A 131 -13.83 5.59 11.30
N TYR A 132 -13.78 4.64 12.24
CA TYR A 132 -13.68 3.22 11.93
C TYR A 132 -14.90 2.71 11.14
N ASN A 133 -16.10 3.11 11.53
CA ASN A 133 -17.34 2.60 10.93
C ASN A 133 -17.72 3.31 9.63
N ASN A 134 -17.39 4.59 9.49
CA ASN A 134 -17.93 5.47 8.43
C ASN A 134 -16.88 5.95 7.42
N SER A 135 -15.65 6.23 7.87
CA SER A 135 -14.59 6.80 7.02
C SER A 135 -13.60 5.74 6.52
N LEU A 136 -13.28 4.75 7.37
CA LEU A 136 -12.27 3.76 7.06
C LEU A 136 -12.70 2.89 5.87
N LYS A 137 -11.85 2.89 4.85
CA LYS A 137 -11.97 2.01 3.68
C LYS A 137 -10.67 1.28 3.47
N LEU A 138 -10.78 -0.02 3.20
CA LEU A 138 -9.64 -0.82 2.79
C LEU A 138 -9.16 -0.37 1.42
N SER A 139 -7.85 -0.42 1.21
CA SER A 139 -7.28 -0.26 -0.12
C SER A 139 -7.82 -1.34 -1.05
N PRO A 140 -8.07 -1.01 -2.34
CA PRO A 140 -8.57 -1.99 -3.30
C PRO A 140 -7.70 -3.25 -3.34
N GLY A 141 -8.31 -4.43 -3.17
CA GLY A 141 -7.61 -5.71 -3.17
C GLY A 141 -6.95 -6.10 -1.84
N ALA A 142 -6.96 -5.25 -0.81
CA ALA A 142 -6.32 -5.55 0.48
C ALA A 142 -6.89 -6.80 1.14
N LYS A 143 -8.21 -6.94 1.18
CA LYS A 143 -8.87 -8.11 1.78
C LYS A 143 -8.57 -9.38 1.01
N GLU A 144 -8.61 -9.32 -0.32
CA GLU A 144 -8.28 -10.42 -1.22
C GLU A 144 -6.82 -10.86 -1.04
N LEU A 145 -5.91 -9.90 -0.89
CA LEU A 145 -4.48 -10.15 -0.68
C LEU A 145 -4.20 -10.85 0.65
N ILE A 146 -4.79 -10.36 1.75
CA ILE A 146 -4.67 -11.01 3.07
C ILE A 146 -5.26 -12.42 3.05
N ASN A 147 -6.43 -12.61 2.44
CA ASN A 147 -7.03 -13.94 2.29
C ASN A 147 -6.14 -14.89 1.47
N PHE A 148 -5.46 -14.39 0.44
CA PHE A 148 -4.52 -15.16 -0.36
C PHE A 148 -3.27 -15.58 0.46
N PHE A 149 -2.70 -14.69 1.27
CA PHE A 149 -1.59 -15.06 2.15
C PHE A 149 -2.01 -16.11 3.18
N LYS A 150 -3.18 -15.93 3.78
CA LYS A 150 -3.75 -16.90 4.73
C LYS A 150 -3.94 -18.28 4.10
N SER A 151 -4.48 -18.35 2.88
CA SER A 151 -4.71 -19.64 2.19
C SER A 151 -3.43 -20.35 1.77
N THR A 152 -2.33 -19.61 1.64
CA THR A 152 -0.99 -20.15 1.30
C THR A 152 -0.11 -20.40 2.52
N GLY A 153 -0.62 -20.15 3.74
CA GLY A 153 0.12 -20.32 4.99
C GLY A 153 1.17 -19.24 5.24
N ILE A 154 1.14 -18.14 4.49
CA ILE A 154 2.00 -16.97 4.68
C ILE A 154 1.39 -16.13 5.81
N LYS A 155 2.21 -15.84 6.82
CA LYS A 155 1.83 -14.96 7.93
C LYS A 155 1.74 -13.52 7.47
N SER A 156 0.82 -12.77 8.06
CA SER A 156 0.62 -11.35 7.76
C SER A 156 0.74 -10.51 9.03
N ALA A 157 1.36 -9.34 8.92
CA ALA A 157 1.49 -8.38 10.00
C ALA A 157 1.14 -6.95 9.53
N ILE A 158 0.52 -6.18 10.40
CA ILE A 158 0.47 -4.72 10.28
C ILE A 158 1.67 -4.17 11.05
N ILE A 159 2.42 -3.23 10.48
CA ILE A 159 3.39 -2.41 11.24
C ILE A 159 3.09 -0.98 10.91
N SER A 160 2.59 -0.23 11.88
CA SER A 160 2.20 1.16 11.67
C SER A 160 2.74 2.07 12.76
N GLY A 161 3.03 3.31 12.36
CA GLY A 161 3.24 4.42 13.28
C GLY A 161 1.95 5.09 13.74
N GLY A 162 0.78 4.61 13.30
CA GLY A 162 -0.55 5.14 13.64
C GLY A 162 -1.05 4.72 15.02
N LEU A 163 -2.36 4.84 15.23
CA LEU A 163 -3.00 4.54 16.51
C LEU A 163 -3.37 3.06 16.62
N SER A 164 -2.94 2.40 17.70
CA SER A 164 -3.18 0.96 17.94
C SER A 164 -4.65 0.55 17.87
N TYR A 165 -5.55 1.46 18.22
CA TYR A 165 -7.01 1.28 18.12
C TYR A 165 -7.45 0.79 16.72
N PHE A 166 -6.92 1.37 15.64
CA PHE A 166 -7.28 0.96 14.28
C PHE A 166 -6.56 -0.32 13.85
N ALA A 167 -5.28 -0.44 14.20
CA ALA A 167 -4.48 -1.61 13.87
C ALA A 167 -5.04 -2.90 14.48
N GLU A 168 -5.47 -2.84 15.76
CA GLU A 168 -6.11 -3.96 16.45
C GLU A 168 -7.43 -4.38 15.79
N ARG A 169 -8.26 -3.40 15.42
CA ARG A 169 -9.53 -3.70 14.75
C ARG A 169 -9.35 -4.23 13.34
N LEU A 170 -8.36 -3.74 12.59
CA LEU A 170 -7.99 -4.29 11.29
C LEU A 170 -7.44 -5.71 11.42
N HIS A 171 -6.58 -5.95 12.41
CA HIS A 171 -6.10 -7.29 12.75
C HIS A 171 -7.26 -8.27 12.94
N ASN A 172 -8.22 -7.91 13.81
CA ASN A 172 -9.39 -8.74 14.11
C ASN A 172 -10.33 -8.92 12.90
N SER A 173 -10.63 -7.85 12.16
CA SER A 173 -11.62 -7.88 11.07
C SER A 173 -11.11 -8.53 9.78
N LEU A 174 -9.80 -8.39 9.48
CA LEU A 174 -9.17 -9.00 8.31
C LEU A 174 -8.58 -10.38 8.60
N GLY A 175 -8.38 -10.71 9.88
CA GLY A 175 -7.73 -11.95 10.31
C GLY A 175 -6.25 -11.99 9.96
N VAL A 176 -5.58 -10.84 10.08
CA VAL A 176 -4.10 -10.70 10.02
C VAL A 176 -3.50 -11.39 11.25
N ASP A 177 -2.27 -11.92 11.20
CA ASP A 177 -1.72 -12.69 12.32
C ASP A 177 -1.22 -11.83 13.49
N THR A 178 -0.75 -10.60 13.23
CA THR A 178 -0.30 -9.65 14.27
C THR A 178 -0.36 -8.20 13.76
N TYR A 179 -0.25 -7.22 14.67
CA TYR A 179 -0.13 -5.80 14.35
C TYR A 179 0.85 -5.08 15.27
#